data_AF-S5XL24-F1
#
_entry.id   AF-S5XL24-F1
#
_cell.length_a   1.000
_cell.length_b   1.000
_cell.length_c   1.000
_cell.angle_alpha   90.00
_cell.angle_beta   90.00
_cell.angle_gamma   90.00
#
_symmetry.space_group_name_H-M   'P 1'
#
loop_
_entity.id
_entity.type
_entity.pdbx_description
1 polymer ?
#
loop_
_entity_poly.entity_id
_entity_poly.type
_entity_poly.pdbx_seq_one_letter_code
_entity_poly.pdbx_strand_id
1 'polypeptide(L)'
;MRVPEYDYVLFIDEAGDDGLKRVMPIDSQGSSEWLVISGLLVRSEDEGKCRDWLDHIRNNIDATQSGVLHYRKLSLTKRRRAAELLADLPVRSFTVCSNKKNMRGYNNPRAAEAGGKQWFYNWIVRILMERATNFCLQNSMRKLGRPAKMKVLFSARGGHSYGQTKAYWELLRAKGTPYLNRNQIKFEVLNYRLVDYVPHYLHAGLQLADICASAFYQAIDVQSRNWSTDCAINLRPIVASSKGSTADVGLVLQPHWIDKGLSMDQKKIFRHYGYKFYTT
;
A
#
# COMPACT_ATOMS: atom_id res chain seq x y z
N MET A 1 1.00 27.25 -15.71
CA MET A 1 1.91 26.16 -16.15
C MET A 1 1.09 24.89 -16.35
N ARG A 2 1.34 24.13 -17.44
CA ARG A 2 0.61 22.90 -17.77
C ARG A 2 1.00 21.74 -16.83
N VAL A 3 0.03 20.93 -16.42
CA VAL A 3 0.28 19.69 -15.65
C VAL A 3 1.07 18.71 -16.54
N PRO A 4 2.15 18.08 -16.04
CA PRO A 4 2.91 17.10 -16.82
C PRO A 4 2.03 15.93 -17.28
N GLU A 5 2.30 15.40 -18.47
CA GLU A 5 1.68 14.14 -18.91
C GLU A 5 2.21 12.95 -18.10
N TYR A 6 1.41 11.89 -17.99
CA TYR A 6 1.73 10.68 -17.23
C TYR A 6 1.23 9.42 -17.93
N ASP A 7 1.97 8.32 -17.74
CA ASP A 7 1.66 7.01 -18.34
C ASP A 7 1.10 6.02 -17.30
N TYR A 8 1.17 6.39 -16.01
CA TYR A 8 0.73 5.56 -14.88
C TYR A 8 0.06 6.38 -13.79
N VAL A 9 -0.84 5.73 -13.05
CA VAL A 9 -1.51 6.26 -11.87
C VAL A 9 -1.39 5.25 -10.73
N LEU A 10 -0.90 5.70 -9.58
CA LEU A 10 -0.79 4.91 -8.36
C LEU A 10 -1.82 5.42 -7.35
N PHE A 11 -2.84 4.61 -7.09
CA PHE A 11 -3.83 4.86 -6.04
C PHE A 11 -3.34 4.27 -4.73
N ILE A 12 -3.29 5.06 -3.65
CA ILE A 12 -2.79 4.62 -2.36
C ILE A 12 -3.90 4.71 -1.31
N ASP A 13 -4.10 3.61 -0.60
CA ASP A 13 -4.93 3.56 0.59
C ASP A 13 -4.25 2.72 1.69
N GLU A 14 -4.80 2.79 2.90
CA GLU A 14 -4.24 2.09 4.04
C GLU A 14 -5.29 1.40 4.93
N ALA A 15 -4.84 0.44 5.72
CA ALA A 15 -5.63 -0.24 6.74
C ALA A 15 -4.85 -0.33 8.06
N GLY A 16 -5.57 -0.17 9.17
CA GLY A 16 -4.98 0.13 10.48
C GLY A 16 -4.73 1.63 10.66
N ASP A 17 -4.14 1.99 11.80
CA ASP A 17 -3.76 3.36 12.14
C ASP A 17 -2.24 3.48 12.38
N ASP A 18 -1.70 4.70 12.34
CA ASP A 18 -0.27 4.98 12.45
C ASP A 18 0.20 5.27 13.88
N GLY A 19 -0.69 5.18 14.88
CA GLY A 19 -0.36 5.46 16.26
C GLY A 19 0.62 4.45 16.86
N LEU A 20 1.59 4.98 17.60
CA LEU A 20 2.69 4.22 18.23
C LEU A 20 2.68 4.29 19.76
N LYS A 21 1.91 5.20 20.38
CA LYS A 21 1.93 5.40 21.85
C LYS A 21 1.47 4.16 22.61
N ARG A 22 0.40 3.53 22.14
CA ARG A 22 -0.13 2.26 22.63
C ARG A 22 -0.43 1.38 21.42
N VAL A 23 -0.02 0.12 21.43
CA VAL A 23 -0.09 -0.79 20.28
C VAL A 23 -0.67 -2.13 20.72
N MET A 24 -1.78 -2.54 20.13
CA MET A 24 -2.35 -3.86 20.35
C MET A 24 -1.46 -4.95 19.72
N PRO A 25 -1.43 -6.18 20.26
CA PRO A 25 -2.05 -6.61 21.52
C PRO A 25 -1.20 -6.30 22.76
N ILE A 26 -0.06 -5.62 22.64
CA ILE A 26 0.81 -5.34 23.80
C ILE A 26 0.04 -4.50 24.84
N ASP A 27 -0.71 -3.51 24.37
CA ASP A 27 -1.69 -2.78 25.14
C ASP A 27 -3.10 -3.31 24.85
N SER A 28 -3.92 -3.52 25.88
CA SER A 28 -5.31 -3.96 25.74
C SER A 28 -6.21 -2.91 25.07
N GLN A 29 -5.80 -1.64 25.11
CA GLN A 29 -6.40 -0.54 24.37
C GLN A 29 -5.31 0.29 23.70
N GLY A 30 -5.36 0.37 22.38
CA GLY A 30 -4.39 1.12 21.62
C GLY A 30 -4.68 1.08 20.13
N SER A 31 -3.70 1.59 19.40
CA SER A 31 -3.63 1.50 17.96
C SER A 31 -3.54 0.05 17.50
N SER A 32 -3.91 -0.22 16.24
CA SER A 32 -3.80 -1.51 15.58
C SER A 32 -2.41 -2.15 15.76
N GLU A 33 -2.31 -3.48 15.69
CA GLU A 33 -0.99 -4.16 15.69
C GLU A 33 -0.19 -3.82 14.43
N TRP A 34 -0.91 -3.64 13.32
CA TRP A 34 -0.35 -3.46 11.99
C TRP A 34 -0.75 -2.12 11.38
N LEU A 35 0.15 -1.54 10.59
CA LEU A 35 -0.19 -0.54 9.58
C LEU A 35 0.09 -1.16 8.21
N VAL A 36 -0.93 -1.23 7.36
CA VAL A 36 -0.82 -1.73 6.00
C VAL A 36 -1.06 -0.57 5.04
N ILE A 37 -0.09 -0.28 4.18
CA ILE A 37 -0.25 0.70 3.10
C ILE A 37 -0.17 -0.06 1.78
N SER A 38 -1.18 0.11 0.93
CA SER A 38 -1.24 -0.53 -0.38
C SER A 38 -1.36 0.50 -1.49
N GLY A 39 -0.66 0.24 -2.59
CA GLY A 39 -0.72 1.00 -3.83
C GLY A 39 -1.26 0.11 -4.95
N LEU A 40 -2.22 0.62 -5.73
CA LEU A 40 -2.72 0.00 -6.95
C LEU A 40 -2.26 0.84 -8.16
N LEU A 41 -1.36 0.28 -8.94
CA LEU A 41 -0.79 0.90 -10.13
C LEU A 41 -1.60 0.52 -11.36
N VAL A 42 -2.08 1.53 -12.08
CA VAL A 42 -2.91 1.45 -13.28
C VAL A 42 -2.23 2.23 -14.40
N ARG A 43 -2.40 1.80 -15.65
CA ARG A 43 -1.97 2.55 -16.83
C ARG A 43 -2.86 3.78 -16.99
N SER A 44 -2.32 4.92 -17.44
CA SER A 44 -3.13 6.14 -17.60
C SER A 44 -4.28 5.96 -18.60
N GLU A 45 -4.08 5.15 -19.64
CA GLU A 45 -5.11 4.75 -20.61
C GLU A 45 -6.30 3.98 -19.99
N ASP A 46 -6.11 3.39 -18.80
CA ASP A 46 -7.13 2.65 -18.06
C ASP A 46 -7.67 3.41 -16.83
N GLU A 47 -7.18 4.64 -16.54
CA GLU A 47 -7.63 5.43 -15.39
C GLU A 47 -9.15 5.65 -15.43
N GLY A 48 -9.70 5.96 -16.60
CA GLY A 48 -11.14 6.14 -16.81
C GLY A 48 -11.96 4.86 -16.58
N LYS A 49 -11.38 3.68 -16.79
CA LYS A 49 -12.06 2.37 -16.64
C LYS A 49 -12.21 1.95 -15.18
N CYS A 50 -11.51 2.60 -14.25
CA CYS A 50 -11.56 2.27 -12.83
C CYS A 50 -12.99 2.35 -12.27
N ARG A 51 -13.83 3.25 -12.78
CA ARG A 51 -15.23 3.34 -12.37
C ARG A 51 -16.03 2.11 -12.82
N ASP A 52 -15.88 1.72 -14.07
CA ASP A 52 -16.57 0.54 -14.63
C ASP A 52 -16.13 -0.74 -13.93
N TRP A 53 -14.84 -0.88 -13.63
CA TRP A 53 -14.31 -2.02 -12.85
C TRP A 53 -14.92 -2.08 -11.45
N LEU A 54 -14.99 -0.94 -10.75
CA LEU A 54 -15.60 -0.88 -9.43
C LEU A 54 -17.10 -1.22 -9.48
N ASP A 55 -17.83 -0.69 -10.45
CA ASP A 55 -19.25 -0.93 -10.60
C ASP A 55 -19.52 -2.40 -10.98
N HIS A 56 -18.68 -3.01 -11.83
CA HIS A 56 -18.71 -4.44 -12.12
C HIS A 56 -18.53 -5.29 -10.85
N ILE A 57 -17.50 -4.98 -10.03
CA ILE A 57 -17.25 -5.67 -8.75
C ILE A 57 -18.47 -5.53 -7.83
N ARG A 58 -18.98 -4.32 -7.65
CA ARG A 58 -20.13 -4.02 -6.78
C ARG A 58 -21.38 -4.78 -7.20
N ASN A 59 -21.68 -4.81 -8.50
CA ASN A 59 -22.82 -5.55 -9.03
C ASN A 59 -22.66 -7.06 -8.81
N ASN A 60 -21.46 -7.61 -9.04
CA ASN A 60 -21.23 -9.05 -8.91
C ASN A 60 -21.35 -9.56 -7.46
N ILE A 61 -20.99 -8.73 -6.48
CA ILE A 61 -21.10 -9.09 -5.05
C ILE A 61 -22.39 -8.58 -4.40
N ASP A 62 -23.32 -8.02 -5.18
CA ASP A 62 -24.56 -7.42 -4.68
C ASP A 62 -24.29 -6.38 -3.57
N ALA A 63 -23.40 -5.42 -3.85
CA ALA A 63 -23.06 -4.28 -2.99
C ALA A 63 -23.49 -2.95 -3.66
N THR A 64 -24.74 -2.91 -4.10
CA THR A 64 -25.32 -1.84 -4.91
C THR A 64 -25.97 -0.72 -4.09
N GLN A 65 -26.19 -0.93 -2.79
CA GLN A 65 -26.89 -0.03 -1.87
C GLN A 65 -26.26 1.38 -1.75
N SER A 66 -24.95 1.51 -1.98
CA SER A 66 -24.24 2.79 -2.00
C SER A 66 -23.25 2.83 -3.15
N GLY A 67 -23.07 3.99 -3.79
CA GLY A 67 -22.06 4.23 -4.85
C GLY A 67 -20.59 4.07 -4.42
N VAL A 68 -20.37 3.73 -3.15
CA VAL A 68 -19.08 3.52 -2.50
C VAL A 68 -19.01 2.07 -2.02
N LEU A 69 -17.92 1.39 -2.36
CA LEU A 69 -17.58 0.07 -1.86
C LEU A 69 -16.85 0.22 -0.52
N HIS A 70 -17.49 -0.19 0.56
CA HIS A 70 -16.84 -0.24 1.87
C HIS A 70 -16.41 -1.68 2.18
N TYR A 71 -15.16 -2.05 1.89
CA TYR A 71 -14.68 -3.44 2.04
C TYR A 71 -14.94 -4.00 3.44
N ARG A 72 -14.73 -3.19 4.48
CA ARG A 72 -14.98 -3.56 5.88
C ARG A 72 -16.43 -4.00 6.16
N LYS A 73 -17.42 -3.48 5.40
CA LYS A 73 -18.84 -3.82 5.59
C LYS A 73 -19.26 -5.09 4.84
N LEU A 74 -18.42 -5.60 3.94
CA LEU A 74 -18.70 -6.82 3.18
C LEU A 74 -18.57 -8.08 4.06
N SER A 75 -19.38 -9.10 3.76
CA SER A 75 -19.20 -10.44 4.30
C SER A 75 -17.92 -11.08 3.74
N LEU A 76 -17.40 -12.13 4.40
CA LEU A 76 -16.18 -12.80 3.94
C LEU A 76 -16.30 -13.32 2.51
N THR A 77 -17.44 -13.90 2.13
CA THR A 77 -17.71 -14.36 0.76
C THR A 77 -17.65 -13.22 -0.25
N LYS A 78 -18.28 -12.08 0.06
CA LYS A 78 -18.26 -10.89 -0.81
C LYS A 78 -16.85 -10.29 -0.94
N ARG A 79 -16.08 -10.26 0.16
CA ARG A 79 -14.67 -9.84 0.16
C ARG A 79 -13.82 -10.74 -0.75
N ARG A 80 -13.99 -12.05 -0.62
CA ARG A 80 -13.26 -13.03 -1.43
C ARG A 80 -13.55 -12.83 -2.92
N ARG A 81 -14.83 -12.67 -3.27
CA ARG A 81 -15.25 -12.44 -4.65
C ARG A 81 -14.76 -11.11 -5.21
N ALA A 82 -14.77 -10.04 -4.41
CA ALA A 82 -14.20 -8.75 -4.81
C ALA A 82 -12.69 -8.85 -5.09
N ALA A 83 -11.94 -9.61 -4.28
CA ALA A 83 -10.52 -9.85 -4.50
C ALA A 83 -10.25 -10.69 -5.76
N GLU A 84 -11.07 -11.72 -6.03
CA GLU A 84 -10.99 -12.51 -7.28
C GLU A 84 -11.18 -11.62 -8.52
N LEU A 85 -12.23 -10.79 -8.53
CA LEU A 85 -12.51 -9.90 -9.66
C LEU A 85 -11.44 -8.82 -9.86
N LEU A 86 -10.90 -8.26 -8.77
CA LEU A 86 -9.79 -7.32 -8.84
C LEU A 86 -8.51 -7.98 -9.39
N ALA A 87 -8.29 -9.25 -9.08
CA ALA A 87 -7.11 -9.99 -9.55
C ALA A 87 -7.10 -10.24 -11.07
N ASP A 88 -8.25 -10.15 -11.73
CA ASP A 88 -8.37 -10.31 -13.18
C ASP A 88 -8.09 -9.00 -13.95
N LEU A 89 -7.96 -7.87 -13.27
CA LEU A 89 -7.75 -6.56 -13.89
C LEU A 89 -6.29 -6.35 -14.33
N PRO A 90 -6.02 -5.51 -15.36
CA PRO A 90 -4.67 -5.23 -15.86
C PRO A 90 -3.88 -4.25 -14.96
N VAL A 91 -3.87 -4.49 -13.66
CA VAL A 91 -3.30 -3.61 -12.62
C VAL A 91 -2.13 -4.28 -11.90
N ARG A 92 -1.36 -3.52 -11.13
CA ARG A 92 -0.33 -4.08 -10.24
C ARG A 92 -0.44 -3.53 -8.83
N SER A 93 -0.41 -4.40 -7.84
CA SER A 93 -0.47 -4.00 -6.43
C SER A 93 0.89 -4.08 -5.75
N PHE A 94 1.12 -3.13 -4.85
CA PHE A 94 2.25 -3.06 -3.93
C PHE A 94 1.68 -2.90 -2.54
N THR A 95 2.18 -3.64 -1.56
CA THR A 95 1.69 -3.57 -0.18
C THR A 95 2.84 -3.65 0.79
N VAL A 96 2.85 -2.74 1.76
CA VAL A 96 3.78 -2.74 2.89
C VAL A 96 2.99 -3.04 4.15
N CYS A 97 3.27 -4.17 4.78
CA CYS A 97 2.73 -4.56 6.07
C CYS A 97 3.76 -4.27 7.16
N SER A 98 3.51 -3.23 7.96
CA SER A 98 4.37 -2.87 9.08
C SER A 98 3.78 -3.35 10.40
N ASN A 99 4.45 -4.30 11.04
CA ASN A 99 4.15 -4.66 12.42
C ASN A 99 4.67 -3.53 13.33
N LYS A 100 3.84 -3.08 14.28
CA LYS A 100 4.16 -1.94 15.15
C LYS A 100 4.66 -2.37 16.54
N LYS A 101 4.73 -3.67 16.85
CA LYS A 101 5.15 -4.16 18.17
C LYS A 101 6.51 -3.61 18.60
N ASN A 102 7.48 -3.58 17.68
CA ASN A 102 8.82 -3.03 17.93
C ASN A 102 8.89 -1.49 17.88
N MET A 103 7.79 -0.84 17.50
CA MET A 103 7.67 0.62 17.39
C MET A 103 6.83 1.22 18.53
N ARG A 104 6.27 0.39 19.42
CA ARG A 104 5.49 0.84 20.58
C ARG A 104 6.32 1.80 21.44
N GLY A 105 5.80 2.99 21.68
CA GLY A 105 6.44 4.06 22.45
C GLY A 105 7.66 4.70 21.77
N TYR A 106 8.04 4.25 20.57
CA TYR A 106 9.20 4.78 19.89
C TYR A 106 8.95 6.20 19.39
N ASN A 107 9.91 7.08 19.66
CA ASN A 107 9.99 8.42 19.09
C ASN A 107 11.22 8.49 18.18
N ASN A 108 11.16 9.31 17.14
CA ASN A 108 12.28 9.54 16.23
C ASN A 108 12.83 10.96 16.42
N PRO A 109 13.90 11.14 17.21
CA PRO A 109 14.47 12.47 17.50
C PRO A 109 14.87 13.23 16.23
N ARG A 110 15.43 12.52 15.23
CA ARG A 110 15.85 13.13 13.96
C ARG A 110 14.66 13.65 13.14
N ALA A 111 13.54 12.92 13.16
CA ALA A 111 12.34 13.37 12.48
C ALA A 111 11.67 14.54 13.23
N ALA A 112 11.69 14.51 14.57
CA ALA A 112 11.18 15.59 15.40
C ALA A 112 11.98 16.89 15.18
N GLU A 113 13.31 16.80 15.14
CA GLU A 113 14.21 17.93 14.84
C GLU A 113 13.96 18.50 13.44
N ALA A 114 13.72 17.63 12.44
CA ALA A 114 13.35 18.04 11.09
C ALA A 114 11.90 18.57 10.97
N GLY A 115 11.15 18.68 12.07
CA GLY A 115 9.76 19.15 12.09
C GLY A 115 8.75 18.19 11.44
N GLY A 116 9.15 16.93 11.21
CA GLY A 116 8.33 15.94 10.53
C GLY A 116 7.18 15.45 11.41
N LYS A 117 5.94 15.80 11.05
CA LYS A 117 4.76 15.12 11.60
C LYS A 117 4.55 13.81 10.84
N GLN A 118 3.89 12.84 11.48
CA GLN A 118 3.53 11.55 10.84
C GLN A 118 4.74 10.84 10.20
N TRP A 119 5.92 10.96 10.80
CA TRP A 119 7.17 10.43 10.25
C TRP A 119 7.11 8.91 10.02
N PHE A 120 6.38 8.18 10.87
CA PHE A 120 6.21 6.73 10.74
C PHE A 120 5.40 6.39 9.50
N TYR A 121 4.26 7.05 9.28
CA TYR A 121 3.47 6.90 8.06
C TYR A 121 4.30 7.25 6.82
N ASN A 122 4.99 8.40 6.82
CA ASN A 122 5.84 8.83 5.70
C ASN A 122 6.98 7.83 5.41
N TRP A 123 7.50 7.16 6.44
CA TRP A 123 8.48 6.09 6.28
C TRP A 123 7.90 4.86 5.59
N ILE A 124 6.71 4.39 6.00
CA ILE A 124 6.05 3.24 5.35
C ILE A 124 5.63 3.57 3.92
N VAL A 125 5.10 4.78 3.67
CA VAL A 125 4.80 5.27 2.33
C VAL A 125 6.07 5.33 1.48
N ARG A 126 7.20 5.80 2.02
CA ARG A 126 8.46 5.78 1.28
C ARG A 126 8.82 4.36 0.82
N ILE A 127 8.70 3.36 1.69
CA ILE A 127 9.00 1.97 1.33
C ILE A 127 8.09 1.49 0.20
N LEU A 128 6.80 1.84 0.23
CA LEU A 128 5.87 1.56 -0.86
C LEU A 128 6.35 2.23 -2.16
N MET A 129 6.65 3.52 -2.10
CA MET A 129 7.07 4.32 -3.25
C MET A 129 8.39 3.82 -3.86
N GLU A 130 9.33 3.35 -3.04
CA GLU A 130 10.53 2.69 -3.53
C GLU A 130 10.17 1.49 -4.42
N ARG A 131 9.20 0.65 -4.02
CA ARG A 131 8.78 -0.51 -4.84
C ARG A 131 8.03 -0.08 -6.10
N ALA A 132 7.03 0.80 -5.95
CA ALA A 132 6.18 1.24 -7.05
C ALA A 132 6.98 1.99 -8.13
N THR A 133 7.87 2.91 -7.73
CA THR A 133 8.68 3.68 -8.68
C THR A 133 9.74 2.84 -9.39
N ASN A 134 10.36 1.87 -8.69
CA ASN A 134 11.27 0.92 -9.32
C ASN A 134 10.56 0.05 -10.36
N PHE A 135 9.38 -0.48 -10.03
CA PHE A 135 8.59 -1.24 -10.98
C PHE A 135 8.17 -0.38 -12.19
N CYS A 136 7.66 0.84 -11.93
CA CYS A 136 7.24 1.77 -12.98
C CYS A 136 8.38 2.07 -13.95
N LEU A 137 9.58 2.37 -13.44
CA LEU A 137 10.76 2.65 -14.27
C LEU A 137 11.13 1.42 -15.10
N GLN A 138 11.24 0.23 -14.48
CA GLN A 138 11.59 -0.99 -15.20
C GLN A 138 10.55 -1.36 -16.26
N ASN A 139 9.27 -1.17 -15.96
CA ASN A 139 8.18 -1.46 -16.88
C ASN A 139 8.15 -0.47 -18.05
N SER A 140 8.33 0.83 -17.77
CA SER A 140 8.31 1.87 -18.80
C SER A 140 9.51 1.80 -19.71
N MET A 141 10.71 1.55 -19.17
CA MET A 141 11.91 1.35 -19.99
C MET A 141 11.72 0.18 -20.96
N ARG A 142 11.10 -0.91 -20.50
CA ARG A 142 10.83 -2.11 -21.33
C ARG A 142 9.75 -1.87 -22.39
N LYS A 143 8.66 -1.20 -22.04
CA LYS A 143 7.49 -1.05 -22.92
C LYS A 143 7.55 0.18 -23.83
N LEU A 144 8.14 1.27 -23.35
CA LEU A 144 8.10 2.59 -23.99
C LEU A 144 9.49 3.08 -24.40
N GLY A 145 10.58 2.40 -23.99
CA GLY A 145 11.95 2.86 -24.24
C GLY A 145 12.36 4.13 -23.46
N ARG A 146 11.51 4.62 -22.54
CA ARG A 146 11.76 5.83 -21.73
C ARG A 146 11.22 5.71 -20.30
N PRO A 147 11.75 6.51 -19.35
CA PRO A 147 11.12 6.70 -18.05
C PRO A 147 9.73 7.34 -18.23
N ALA A 148 8.69 6.65 -17.75
CA ALA A 148 7.34 7.18 -17.73
C ALA A 148 7.08 8.00 -16.46
N LYS A 149 6.21 9.01 -16.55
CA LYS A 149 5.76 9.73 -15.35
C LYS A 149 4.59 9.00 -14.69
N MET A 150 4.59 9.01 -13.37
CA MET A 150 3.57 8.40 -12.52
C MET A 150 2.85 9.48 -11.71
N LYS A 151 1.52 9.51 -11.85
CA LYS A 151 0.61 10.23 -10.96
C LYS A 151 0.37 9.42 -9.70
N VAL A 152 0.27 10.07 -8.55
CA VAL A 152 0.00 9.42 -7.25
C VAL A 152 -1.21 10.08 -6.63
N LEU A 153 -2.23 9.29 -6.31
CA LEU A 153 -3.40 9.77 -5.58
C LEU A 153 -3.50 9.05 -4.23
N PHE A 154 -3.52 9.83 -3.16
CA PHE A 154 -3.77 9.32 -1.82
C PHE A 154 -5.24 9.39 -1.46
N SER A 155 -5.71 8.37 -0.75
CA SER A 155 -6.95 8.38 0.01
C SER A 155 -6.84 9.36 1.18
N ALA A 156 -7.56 10.48 1.12
CA ALA A 156 -7.52 11.51 2.15
C ALA A 156 -8.19 11.05 3.45
N ARG A 157 -7.49 11.15 4.58
CA ARG A 157 -8.05 10.99 5.94
C ARG A 157 -8.03 12.30 6.71
N GLY A 158 -9.01 12.48 7.60
CA GLY A 158 -9.05 13.61 8.52
C GLY A 158 -7.78 13.65 9.38
N GLY A 159 -7.08 14.79 9.41
CA GLY A 159 -5.88 15.01 10.22
C GLY A 159 -4.55 14.58 9.57
N HIS A 160 -4.54 14.07 8.33
CA HIS A 160 -3.30 13.78 7.60
C HIS A 160 -2.81 15.00 6.80
N SER A 161 -1.53 15.35 6.94
CA SER A 161 -0.94 16.51 6.28
C SER A 161 -0.18 16.12 5.01
N TYR A 162 -0.89 15.83 3.92
CA TYR A 162 -0.30 15.40 2.63
C TYR A 162 0.72 16.41 2.04
N GLY A 163 0.60 17.70 2.38
CA GLY A 163 1.62 18.70 2.03
C GLY A 163 3.01 18.37 2.61
N GLN A 164 3.06 17.76 3.79
CA GLN A 164 4.32 17.33 4.41
C GLN A 164 4.90 16.08 3.74
N THR A 165 4.07 15.17 3.23
CA THR A 165 4.55 14.02 2.45
C THR A 165 5.27 14.48 1.16
N LYS A 166 4.71 15.47 0.46
CA LYS A 166 5.38 16.09 -0.71
C LYS A 166 6.72 16.74 -0.32
N ALA A 167 6.72 17.53 0.75
CA ALA A 167 7.93 18.19 1.24
C ALA A 167 9.01 17.17 1.67
N TYR A 168 8.60 16.06 2.29
CA TYR A 168 9.50 14.97 2.67
C TYR A 168 10.17 14.34 1.46
N TRP A 169 9.44 14.11 0.36
CA TRP A 169 10.03 13.54 -0.86
C TRP A 169 10.96 14.51 -1.58
N GLU A 170 10.66 15.81 -1.58
CA GLU A 170 11.59 16.83 -2.08
C GLU A 170 12.87 16.86 -1.24
N LEU A 171 12.76 16.75 0.09
CA LEU A 171 13.92 16.62 0.99
C LEU A 171 14.75 15.38 0.67
N LEU A 172 14.10 14.23 0.43
CA LEU A 172 14.80 13.01 0.01
C LEU A 172 15.53 13.19 -1.32
N ARG A 173 14.91 13.88 -2.30
CA ARG A 173 15.57 14.19 -3.58
C ARG A 173 16.79 15.07 -3.38
N ALA A 174 16.66 16.13 -2.58
CA ALA A 174 17.73 17.10 -2.32
C ALA A 174 18.91 16.49 -1.55
N LYS A 175 18.64 15.56 -0.62
CA LYS A 175 19.68 14.86 0.15
C LYS A 175 20.46 13.81 -0.65
N GLY A 176 20.03 13.48 -1.87
CA GLY A 176 20.71 12.53 -2.74
C GLY A 176 20.61 11.08 -2.25
N THR A 177 21.68 10.30 -2.43
CA THR A 177 21.71 8.86 -2.15
C THR A 177 21.67 8.59 -0.64
N PRO A 178 20.61 7.95 -0.10
CA PRO A 178 20.58 7.52 1.30
C PRO A 178 21.68 6.49 1.59
N TYR A 179 22.14 6.46 2.84
CA TYR A 179 23.11 5.48 3.35
C TYR A 179 22.68 4.01 3.09
N LEU A 180 21.38 3.74 3.19
CA LEU A 180 20.79 2.47 2.75
C LEU A 180 20.38 2.60 1.28
N ASN A 181 21.15 2.00 0.38
CA ASN A 181 20.98 2.12 -1.08
C ASN A 181 20.25 0.93 -1.74
N ARG A 182 19.85 -0.10 -0.97
CA ARG A 182 19.21 -1.31 -1.51
C ARG A 182 17.93 -0.99 -2.30
N ASN A 183 17.16 -0.01 -1.85
CA ASN A 183 15.97 0.50 -2.54
C ASN A 183 15.92 2.02 -2.41
N GLN A 184 15.58 2.69 -3.51
CA GLN A 184 15.44 4.15 -3.58
C GLN A 184 14.25 4.52 -4.46
N ILE A 185 13.61 5.64 -4.13
CA ILE A 185 12.59 6.25 -4.97
C ILE A 185 13.25 6.66 -6.29
N LYS A 186 12.66 6.26 -7.41
CA LYS A 186 13.08 6.69 -8.74
C LYS A 186 12.42 8.02 -9.10
N PHE A 187 13.12 9.12 -8.85
CA PHE A 187 12.64 10.47 -9.14
C PHE A 187 12.51 10.75 -10.65
N GLU A 188 13.06 9.88 -11.50
CA GLU A 188 12.86 9.87 -12.94
C GLU A 188 11.39 9.62 -13.31
N VAL A 189 10.67 8.83 -12.50
CA VAL A 189 9.24 8.52 -12.72
C VAL A 189 8.30 9.35 -11.84
N LEU A 190 8.76 9.77 -10.66
CA LEU A 190 7.95 10.56 -9.73
C LEU A 190 8.03 12.07 -10.05
N ASN A 191 6.88 12.73 -10.11
CA ASN A 191 6.80 14.19 -10.23
C ASN A 191 5.85 14.74 -9.16
N TYR A 192 6.33 15.65 -8.32
CA TYR A 192 5.54 16.21 -7.21
C TYR A 192 4.27 16.95 -7.66
N ARG A 193 4.26 17.47 -8.89
CA ARG A 193 3.08 18.12 -9.49
C ARG A 193 1.97 17.13 -9.86
N LEU A 194 2.28 15.83 -9.84
CA LEU A 194 1.35 14.73 -10.11
C LEU A 194 0.96 13.97 -8.84
N VAL A 195 1.26 14.53 -7.68
CA VAL A 195 0.87 13.94 -6.38
C VAL A 195 -0.35 14.70 -5.89
N ASP A 196 -1.43 13.99 -5.60
CA ASP A 196 -2.67 14.58 -5.10
C ASP A 196 -3.29 13.71 -4.00
N TYR A 197 -4.30 14.26 -3.33
CA TYR A 197 -5.06 13.56 -2.30
C TYR A 197 -6.53 13.94 -2.43
N VAL A 198 -7.40 12.93 -2.43
CA VAL A 198 -8.84 13.13 -2.51
C VAL A 198 -9.54 12.19 -1.53
N PRO A 199 -10.69 12.57 -0.97
CA PRO A 199 -11.50 11.65 -0.16
C PRO A 199 -11.71 10.32 -0.88
N HIS A 200 -11.54 9.22 -0.15
CA HIS A 200 -11.62 7.84 -0.65
C HIS A 200 -12.83 7.58 -1.59
N TYR A 201 -14.00 8.06 -1.19
CA TYR A 201 -15.26 7.84 -1.90
C TYR A 201 -15.37 8.58 -3.25
N LEU A 202 -14.53 9.60 -3.49
CA LEU A 202 -14.58 10.40 -4.72
C LEU A 202 -13.87 9.74 -5.91
N HIS A 203 -13.02 8.74 -5.67
CA HIS A 203 -12.23 8.14 -6.74
C HIS A 203 -12.32 6.61 -6.74
N ALA A 204 -12.82 6.03 -7.83
CA ALA A 204 -13.00 4.58 -7.93
C ALA A 204 -11.68 3.80 -7.76
N GLY A 205 -10.57 4.32 -8.31
CA GLY A 205 -9.24 3.75 -8.11
C GLY A 205 -8.79 3.65 -6.64
N LEU A 206 -9.21 4.59 -5.77
CA LEU A 206 -8.92 4.50 -4.33
C LEU A 206 -9.73 3.40 -3.65
N GLN A 207 -10.99 3.21 -4.07
CA GLN A 207 -11.82 2.10 -3.60
C GLN A 207 -11.28 0.74 -4.01
N LEU A 208 -10.71 0.64 -5.22
CA LEU A 208 -9.99 -0.56 -5.65
C LEU A 208 -8.71 -0.78 -4.83
N ALA A 209 -7.98 0.28 -4.48
CA ALA A 209 -6.81 0.20 -3.61
C ALA A 209 -7.14 -0.23 -2.17
N ASP A 210 -8.31 0.16 -1.62
CA ASP A 210 -8.79 -0.32 -0.32
C ASP A 210 -8.98 -1.83 -0.29
N ILE A 211 -9.47 -2.44 -1.39
CA ILE A 211 -9.57 -3.92 -1.47
C ILE A 211 -8.20 -4.54 -1.18
N CYS A 212 -7.11 -4.01 -1.77
CA CYS A 212 -5.76 -4.50 -1.49
C CYS A 212 -5.36 -4.26 -0.03
N ALA A 213 -5.46 -3.02 0.46
CA ALA A 213 -5.05 -2.67 1.83
C ALA A 213 -5.79 -3.51 2.88
N SER A 214 -7.10 -3.59 2.74
CA SER A 214 -7.97 -4.32 3.65
C SER A 214 -7.80 -5.85 3.53
N ALA A 215 -7.57 -6.41 2.35
CA ALA A 215 -7.32 -7.85 2.20
C ALA A 215 -6.02 -8.28 2.89
N PHE A 216 -4.93 -7.52 2.69
CA PHE A 216 -3.65 -7.82 3.35
C PHE A 216 -3.69 -7.59 4.86
N TYR A 217 -4.39 -6.55 5.31
CA TYR A 217 -4.62 -6.32 6.74
C TYR A 217 -5.42 -7.46 7.37
N GLN A 218 -6.51 -7.90 6.72
CA GLN A 218 -7.32 -9.04 7.17
C GLN A 218 -6.51 -10.35 7.26
N ALA A 219 -5.52 -10.53 6.39
CA ALA A 219 -4.68 -11.74 6.37
C ALA A 219 -3.67 -11.81 7.53
N ILE A 220 -3.30 -10.66 8.13
CA ILE A 220 -2.29 -10.56 9.20
C ILE A 220 -2.88 -10.20 10.56
N ASP A 221 -4.08 -9.65 10.60
CA ASP A 221 -4.81 -9.32 11.83
C ASP A 221 -5.51 -10.56 12.41
N VAL A 222 -4.70 -11.50 12.91
CA VAL A 222 -5.14 -12.82 13.42
C VAL A 222 -6.08 -12.75 14.63
N GLN A 223 -6.17 -11.60 15.28
CA GLN A 223 -7.08 -11.39 16.43
C GLN A 223 -8.50 -11.03 15.97
N SER A 224 -8.66 -10.62 14.71
CA SER A 224 -9.96 -10.29 14.14
C SER A 224 -10.80 -11.55 13.95
N ARG A 225 -12.08 -11.48 14.34
CA ARG A 225 -13.07 -12.54 14.03
C ARG A 225 -13.23 -12.79 12.54
N ASN A 226 -12.86 -11.83 11.71
CA ASN A 226 -12.91 -11.93 10.26
C ASN A 226 -11.55 -12.33 9.65
N TRP A 227 -10.58 -12.77 10.44
CA TRP A 227 -9.27 -13.18 9.94
C TRP A 227 -9.42 -14.26 8.86
N SER A 228 -8.78 -14.02 7.71
CA SER A 228 -8.69 -14.97 6.61
C SER A 228 -7.57 -14.54 5.68
N THR A 229 -6.81 -15.50 5.17
CA THR A 229 -5.77 -15.26 4.17
C THR A 229 -6.30 -15.25 2.73
N ASP A 230 -7.52 -15.74 2.50
CA ASP A 230 -8.01 -16.09 1.16
C ASP A 230 -8.10 -14.88 0.24
N CYS A 231 -8.60 -13.75 0.76
CA CYS A 231 -8.74 -12.52 -0.02
C CYS A 231 -7.37 -12.02 -0.48
N ALA A 232 -6.38 -12.02 0.41
CA ALA A 232 -5.02 -11.63 0.06
C ALA A 232 -4.39 -12.62 -0.92
N ILE A 233 -4.53 -13.94 -0.70
CA ILE A 233 -4.05 -14.99 -1.62
C ILE A 233 -4.62 -14.80 -3.04
N ASN A 234 -5.91 -14.50 -3.16
CA ASN A 234 -6.56 -14.30 -4.45
C ASN A 234 -5.98 -13.12 -5.23
N LEU A 235 -5.38 -12.12 -4.58
CA LEU A 235 -4.72 -10.99 -5.25
C LEU A 235 -3.35 -11.36 -5.86
N ARG A 236 -2.83 -12.59 -5.66
CA ARG A 236 -1.53 -13.03 -6.21
C ARG A 236 -1.27 -12.63 -7.67
N PRO A 237 -2.22 -12.76 -8.62
CA PRO A 237 -1.97 -12.41 -10.03
C PRO A 237 -1.55 -10.95 -10.26
N ILE A 238 -2.01 -10.03 -9.41
CA ILE A 238 -1.71 -8.59 -9.56
C ILE A 238 -0.61 -8.10 -8.63
N VAL A 239 -0.22 -8.86 -7.61
CA VAL A 239 0.90 -8.47 -6.73
C VAL A 239 2.19 -8.39 -7.54
N ALA A 240 2.82 -7.22 -7.52
CA ALA A 240 4.00 -6.96 -8.32
C ALA A 240 5.13 -7.95 -8.01
N SER A 241 5.75 -8.49 -9.06
CA SER A 241 6.85 -9.43 -8.96
C SER A 241 8.04 -8.96 -9.78
N SER A 242 9.23 -9.35 -9.34
CA SER A 242 10.47 -9.15 -10.08
C SER A 242 11.31 -10.41 -9.96
N LYS A 243 11.83 -10.91 -11.10
CA LYS A 243 12.58 -12.17 -11.20
C LYS A 243 11.88 -13.36 -10.51
N GLY A 244 10.54 -13.43 -10.64
CA GLY A 244 9.72 -14.48 -10.05
C GLY A 244 9.42 -14.32 -8.55
N SER A 245 10.01 -13.34 -7.85
CA SER A 245 9.73 -13.07 -6.44
C SER A 245 8.72 -11.93 -6.26
N THR A 246 7.76 -12.15 -5.37
CA THR A 246 6.87 -11.10 -4.84
C THR A 246 7.28 -10.59 -3.47
N ALA A 247 8.02 -11.40 -2.71
CA ALA A 247 8.56 -11.02 -1.41
C ALA A 247 9.57 -9.89 -1.58
N ASP A 248 9.44 -8.86 -0.74
CA ASP A 248 10.22 -7.62 -0.79
C ASP A 248 10.09 -6.85 -2.12
N VAL A 249 9.07 -7.18 -2.94
CA VAL A 249 8.74 -6.47 -4.20
C VAL A 249 7.31 -5.94 -4.13
N GLY A 250 6.32 -6.80 -4.35
CA GLY A 250 4.90 -6.45 -4.29
C GLY A 250 4.29 -6.63 -2.90
N LEU A 251 4.86 -7.50 -2.06
CA LEU A 251 4.53 -7.58 -0.63
C LEU A 251 5.79 -7.38 0.19
N VAL A 252 5.78 -6.36 1.05
CA VAL A 252 6.89 -6.01 1.94
C VAL A 252 6.47 -6.17 3.39
N LEU A 253 7.19 -7.00 4.14
CA LEU A 253 7.09 -7.10 5.60
C LEU A 253 8.07 -6.14 6.27
N GLN A 254 7.57 -5.31 7.19
CA GLN A 254 8.39 -4.46 8.06
C GLN A 254 8.11 -4.75 9.55
N PRO A 255 9.16 -4.83 10.39
CA PRO A 255 10.57 -4.93 9.99
C PRO A 255 10.87 -6.31 9.41
N HIS A 256 11.79 -6.40 8.44
CA HIS A 256 12.01 -7.64 7.69
C HIS A 256 12.54 -8.83 8.54
N TRP A 257 13.10 -8.54 9.72
CA TRP A 257 13.77 -9.50 10.62
C TRP A 257 12.87 -9.93 11.79
N ILE A 258 11.57 -9.57 11.78
CA ILE A 258 10.64 -9.82 12.90
C ILE A 258 10.20 -11.28 13.06
N ASP A 259 10.95 -12.24 12.53
CA ASP A 259 10.58 -13.65 12.54
C ASP A 259 10.14 -14.16 13.93
N LYS A 260 10.86 -13.73 14.99
CA LYS A 260 10.58 -14.11 16.38
C LYS A 260 9.31 -13.48 16.97
N GLY A 261 8.75 -12.43 16.36
CA GLY A 261 7.59 -11.68 16.90
C GLY A 261 6.24 -12.01 16.24
N LEU A 262 6.25 -12.80 15.17
CA LEU A 262 5.04 -13.18 14.42
C LEU A 262 4.54 -14.57 14.82
N SER A 263 3.23 -14.72 14.96
CA SER A 263 2.61 -16.04 15.11
C SER A 263 2.72 -16.85 13.80
N MET A 264 2.54 -18.17 13.88
CA MET A 264 2.52 -19.02 12.69
C MET A 264 1.41 -18.63 11.71
N ASP A 265 0.27 -18.17 12.23
CA ASP A 265 -0.85 -17.67 11.43
C ASP A 265 -0.51 -16.37 10.70
N GLN A 266 0.15 -15.42 11.38
CA GLN A 266 0.63 -14.18 10.75
C GLN A 266 1.65 -14.47 9.63
N LYS A 267 2.49 -15.50 9.81
CA LYS A 267 3.48 -15.91 8.80
C LYS A 267 2.86 -16.54 7.55
N LYS A 268 1.63 -17.08 7.62
CA LYS A 268 1.00 -17.82 6.49
C LYS A 268 0.97 -17.01 5.20
N ILE A 269 0.47 -15.77 5.26
CA ILE A 269 0.37 -14.93 4.06
C ILE A 269 1.74 -14.56 3.50
N PHE A 270 2.71 -14.22 4.36
CA PHE A 270 4.05 -13.90 3.90
C PHE A 270 4.75 -15.10 3.26
N ARG A 271 4.60 -16.30 3.85
CA ARG A 271 5.12 -17.56 3.25
C ARG A 271 4.51 -17.83 1.89
N HIS A 272 3.21 -17.62 1.74
CA HIS A 272 2.53 -17.75 0.44
C HIS A 272 3.17 -16.85 -0.64
N TYR A 273 3.60 -15.65 -0.26
CA TYR A 273 4.27 -14.69 -1.15
C TYR A 273 5.80 -14.83 -1.23
N GLY A 274 6.38 -15.89 -0.67
CA GLY A 274 7.78 -16.25 -0.83
C GLY A 274 8.71 -15.84 0.31
N TYR A 275 8.19 -15.32 1.43
CA TYR A 275 9.02 -15.09 2.61
C TYR A 275 9.44 -16.42 3.24
N LYS A 276 10.72 -16.52 3.58
CA LYS A 276 11.28 -17.62 4.37
C LYS A 276 11.48 -17.13 5.80
N PHE A 277 11.01 -17.94 6.73
CA PHE A 277 11.15 -17.71 8.17
C PHE A 277 11.94 -18.88 8.73
N TYR A 278 12.99 -18.60 9.49
CA TYR A 278 13.77 -19.61 10.19
C TYR A 278 13.07 -19.95 11.49
N THR A 279 12.71 -21.22 11.66
CA THR A 279 12.37 -21.76 12.98
C THR A 279 13.65 -21.79 13.81
N THR A 280 13.79 -20.85 14.75
CA THR A 280 14.62 -21.08 15.95
C THR A 280 13.86 -21.98 16.90
#